data_AF-A0AAI8CLH1-F1
#
_entry.id   AF-A0AAI8CLH1-F1
#
_cell.length_a   1.000
_cell.length_b   1.000
_cell.length_c   1.000
_cell.angle_alpha   90.00
_cell.angle_beta   90.00
_cell.angle_gamma   90.00
#
_symmetry.space_group_name_H-M   'P 1'
#
loop_
_entity.id
_entity.type
_entity.pdbx_description
1 polymer ?
#
loop_
_entity_poly.entity_id
_entity_poly.type
_entity_poly.pdbx_seq_one_letter_code
_entity_poly.pdbx_strand_id
1 'polypeptide(L)'
;MIRSVEVTQGAEAENGFKGFGLSEETLGAIEKKGYTQPTEIQRLVLPVALKTDKDIIAQAQTGTGKTAAFAIPLLERIDFRADKSVKALIVTPTRELALQIYEEIKSLKGNRRIKVATVYGGQSMERQLKDLERGVDIVVGTPGRLLDHINRKTLDLSNVKYLVLDEADRMLDMGFLDDVLEIIKQTPASKRTFLFSATMPKEIVNIAKKFMREYEHISTVKEELTTENAEQLYFEVEESDKLPLLCRIIDMNPDFYGIVFCQTKAEVDEISKKLSDLGYNADGLHGDYSQSQRERVLDKFRKKQLNILVTTDVAARGIDIEGLTHVINYSVPRDPEYYVHRIGRTGRAGKKGFAITFVTRSDYYHFTRVKRFARAKIVKDKIPMVEDILSRQLEGILSTIRKESHVSNELFREVAQKLIEEMGPTEAVEMLLHTLLKERVDVSRYGNVKAKDFSKQSQNSSTVRLFVALGSSKGLDKKRLVEYIAEKTGVEPKDINNVRIFETYSFIDVNEADAEVIMKVLNKNVGKSGRSAKSSKPLVQRAREKKTN
;
A
#
# COMPACT_ATOMS: atom_id res chain seq x y z
N MET A 1 -22.39 1.80 -15.32
CA MET A 1 -21.46 2.55 -16.17
C MET A 1 -20.52 3.32 -15.25
N ILE A 2 -19.20 3.17 -15.39
CA ILE A 2 -18.27 4.10 -14.74
C ILE A 2 -18.36 5.36 -15.58
N ARG A 3 -19.04 6.40 -15.08
CA ARG A 3 -18.90 7.71 -15.71
C ARG A 3 -17.58 8.27 -15.21
N SER A 4 -16.54 8.14 -16.03
CA SER A 4 -15.47 9.14 -16.06
C SER A 4 -16.17 10.43 -16.50
N VAL A 5 -16.73 11.17 -15.54
CA VAL A 5 -17.39 12.44 -15.87
C VAL A 5 -16.25 13.38 -16.24
N GLU A 6 -15.96 13.49 -17.53
CA GLU A 6 -15.37 14.72 -18.06
C GLU A 6 -16.23 15.85 -17.50
N VAL A 7 -15.58 16.74 -16.77
CA VAL A 7 -16.18 17.89 -16.10
C VAL A 7 -17.08 18.57 -17.13
N THR A 8 -18.40 18.35 -17.06
CA THR A 8 -19.33 19.26 -17.70
C THR A 8 -19.12 20.57 -16.96
N GLN A 9 -18.36 21.46 -17.60
CA GLN A 9 -18.24 22.87 -17.26
C GLN A 9 -19.64 23.49 -17.37
N GLY A 10 -20.47 23.24 -16.37
CA GLY A 10 -21.73 23.93 -16.14
C GLY A 10 -21.53 25.03 -15.12
N ALA A 11 -22.41 26.04 -15.17
CA ALA A 11 -22.44 27.27 -14.36
C ALA A 11 -22.24 27.11 -12.83
N GLU A 12 -22.24 25.89 -12.28
CA GLU A 12 -21.95 25.58 -10.88
C GLU A 12 -20.46 25.81 -10.52
N ALA A 13 -19.54 25.71 -11.48
CA ALA A 13 -18.10 25.90 -11.23
C ALA A 13 -17.70 27.38 -10.99
N GLU A 14 -18.45 28.34 -11.50
CA GLU A 14 -18.12 29.77 -11.40
C GLU A 14 -18.53 30.40 -10.05
N ASN A 15 -19.48 29.79 -9.31
CA ASN A 15 -20.03 30.34 -8.07
C ASN A 15 -19.56 29.64 -6.78
N GLY A 16 -18.53 28.79 -6.84
CA GLY A 16 -17.98 28.06 -5.69
C GLY A 16 -19.06 27.25 -4.95
N PHE A 17 -19.02 27.21 -3.61
CA PHE A 17 -20.02 26.47 -2.82
C PHE A 17 -21.45 27.01 -2.94
N LYS A 18 -21.63 28.30 -3.28
CA LYS A 18 -22.95 28.91 -3.47
C LYS A 18 -23.69 28.31 -4.68
N GLY A 19 -22.95 27.77 -5.65
CA GLY A 19 -23.52 27.10 -6.82
C GLY A 19 -24.32 25.82 -6.53
N PHE A 20 -24.17 25.23 -5.34
CA PHE A 20 -24.85 23.97 -4.99
C PHE A 20 -26.22 24.13 -4.33
N GLY A 21 -26.69 25.37 -4.09
CA GLY A 21 -27.99 25.62 -3.46
C GLY A 21 -28.05 25.19 -1.99
N LEU A 22 -26.96 25.39 -1.25
CA LEU A 22 -26.85 25.07 0.18
C LEU A 22 -27.57 26.13 1.03
N SER A 23 -28.06 25.72 2.20
CA SER A 23 -28.62 26.65 3.21
C SER A 23 -27.60 27.71 3.66
N GLU A 24 -28.11 28.87 4.07
CA GLU A 24 -27.29 29.96 4.65
C GLU A 24 -26.51 29.50 5.88
N GLU A 25 -27.07 28.61 6.71
CA GLU A 25 -26.35 28.05 7.85
C GLU A 25 -25.13 27.22 7.42
N THR A 26 -25.26 26.44 6.34
CA THR A 26 -24.14 25.65 5.79
C THR A 26 -23.12 26.54 5.10
N LEU A 27 -23.56 27.51 4.29
CA LEU A 27 -22.65 28.45 3.63
C LEU A 27 -21.84 29.26 4.66
N GLY A 28 -22.49 29.75 5.71
CA GLY A 28 -21.80 30.45 6.79
C GLY A 28 -20.84 29.56 7.59
N ALA A 29 -21.15 28.27 7.74
CA ALA A 29 -20.23 27.31 8.39
C ALA A 29 -19.01 26.99 7.51
N ILE A 30 -19.22 26.82 6.20
CA ILE A 30 -18.17 26.64 5.19
C ILE A 30 -17.23 27.84 5.17
N GLU A 31 -17.77 29.06 5.17
CA GLU A 31 -16.99 30.30 5.17
C GLU A 31 -16.16 30.46 6.45
N LYS A 32 -16.75 30.22 7.63
CA LYS A 32 -16.04 30.26 8.93
C LYS A 32 -14.89 29.25 9.00
N LYS A 33 -15.00 28.15 8.28
CA LYS A 33 -13.96 27.13 8.18
C LYS A 33 -12.82 27.52 7.23
N GLY A 34 -13.01 28.58 6.44
CA GLY A 34 -12.04 29.04 5.44
C GLY A 34 -12.12 28.27 4.11
N TYR A 35 -13.23 27.57 3.84
CA TYR A 35 -13.43 26.89 2.56
C TYR A 35 -13.80 27.91 1.48
N THR A 36 -12.86 28.21 0.59
CA THR A 36 -13.05 29.20 -0.49
C THR A 36 -13.67 28.59 -1.73
N GLN A 37 -13.19 27.42 -2.17
CA GLN A 37 -13.62 26.74 -3.38
C GLN A 37 -13.80 25.24 -3.14
N PRO A 38 -14.82 24.59 -3.73
CA PRO A 38 -14.98 23.16 -3.62
C PRO A 38 -13.84 22.43 -4.33
N THR A 39 -13.32 21.40 -3.69
CA THR A 39 -12.32 20.50 -4.28
C THR A 39 -12.93 19.70 -5.43
N GLU A 40 -12.10 19.07 -6.27
CA GLU A 40 -12.56 18.28 -7.41
C GLU A 40 -13.59 17.22 -7.02
N ILE A 41 -13.31 16.45 -5.96
CA ILE A 41 -14.25 15.42 -5.49
C ILE A 41 -15.56 16.03 -4.96
N GLN A 42 -15.51 17.19 -4.31
CA GLN A 42 -16.70 17.88 -3.83
C GLN A 42 -17.56 18.39 -5.00
N ARG A 43 -16.95 18.94 -6.05
CA ARG A 43 -17.67 19.38 -7.26
C ARG A 43 -18.42 18.25 -7.95
N LEU A 44 -17.87 17.05 -7.93
CA LEU A 44 -18.50 15.89 -8.56
C LEU A 44 -19.54 15.23 -7.64
N VAL A 45 -19.24 15.10 -6.35
CA VAL A 45 -20.11 14.40 -5.39
C VAL A 45 -21.30 15.24 -4.96
N LEU A 46 -21.13 16.54 -4.68
CA LEU A 46 -22.19 17.38 -4.13
C LEU A 46 -23.44 17.45 -5.01
N PRO A 47 -23.36 17.63 -6.35
CA PRO A 47 -24.57 17.64 -7.19
C PRO A 47 -25.36 16.33 -7.12
N VAL A 48 -24.66 15.18 -7.15
CA VAL A 48 -25.31 13.87 -7.07
C VAL A 48 -25.88 13.63 -5.67
N ALA A 49 -25.13 13.98 -4.63
CA ALA A 49 -25.52 13.80 -3.25
C ALA A 49 -26.72 14.69 -2.86
N LEU A 50 -26.78 15.92 -3.37
CA LEU A 50 -27.83 16.88 -3.05
C LEU A 50 -29.09 16.69 -3.90
N LYS A 51 -28.95 16.41 -5.21
CA LYS A 51 -30.08 16.48 -6.17
C LYS A 51 -30.72 15.13 -6.49
N THR A 52 -30.09 14.01 -6.16
CA THR A 52 -30.57 12.66 -6.50
C THR A 52 -30.68 11.77 -5.27
N ASP A 53 -31.47 10.70 -5.34
CA ASP A 53 -31.54 9.68 -4.28
C ASP A 53 -30.63 8.47 -4.51
N LYS A 54 -29.76 8.54 -5.53
CA LYS A 54 -28.82 7.46 -5.87
C LYS A 54 -27.77 7.28 -4.78
N ASP A 55 -27.37 6.04 -4.57
CA ASP A 55 -26.19 5.72 -3.77
C ASP A 55 -24.93 6.25 -4.47
N ILE A 56 -23.82 6.42 -3.74
CA ILE A 56 -22.60 7.02 -4.28
C ILE A 56 -21.40 6.17 -3.94
N ILE A 57 -20.61 5.81 -4.95
CA ILE A 57 -19.24 5.35 -4.79
C ILE A 57 -18.34 6.51 -5.20
N ALA A 58 -17.54 7.00 -4.28
CA ALA A 58 -16.60 8.09 -4.49
C ALA A 58 -15.16 7.60 -4.30
N GLN A 59 -14.45 7.45 -5.43
CA GLN A 59 -13.06 7.05 -5.46
C GLN A 59 -12.14 8.28 -5.51
N ALA A 60 -11.43 8.56 -4.43
CA ALA A 60 -10.50 9.68 -4.35
C ALA A 60 -9.40 9.44 -3.30
N GLN A 61 -8.24 10.08 -3.49
CA GLN A 61 -7.12 10.03 -2.53
C GLN A 61 -7.47 10.73 -1.20
N THR A 62 -6.76 10.39 -0.13
CA THR A 62 -6.88 11.07 1.19
C THR A 62 -6.53 12.55 1.07
N GLY A 63 -7.15 13.40 1.89
CA GLY A 63 -6.87 14.85 1.88
C GLY A 63 -7.52 15.64 0.75
N THR A 64 -8.31 15.01 -0.13
CA THR A 64 -9.01 15.69 -1.23
C THR A 64 -10.33 16.35 -0.82
N GLY A 65 -10.69 16.36 0.46
CA GLY A 65 -11.94 16.94 0.96
C GLY A 65 -13.16 16.01 0.93
N LYS A 66 -12.95 14.69 0.91
CA LYS A 66 -14.00 13.64 0.97
C LYS A 66 -14.96 13.82 2.15
N THR A 67 -14.43 14.17 3.32
CA THR A 67 -15.25 14.31 4.53
C THR A 67 -16.34 15.36 4.38
N ALA A 68 -15.99 16.55 3.88
CA ALA A 68 -16.99 17.58 3.58
C ALA A 68 -17.92 17.17 2.43
N ALA A 69 -17.44 16.39 1.46
CA ALA A 69 -18.24 15.91 0.34
C ALA A 69 -19.42 15.00 0.76
N PHE A 70 -19.30 14.24 1.86
CA PHE A 70 -20.44 13.53 2.45
C PHE A 70 -21.10 14.28 3.60
N ALA A 71 -20.36 15.03 4.41
CA ALA A 71 -20.91 15.71 5.59
C ALA A 71 -21.92 16.81 5.19
N ILE A 72 -21.63 17.59 4.14
CA ILE A 72 -22.52 18.66 3.66
C ILE A 72 -23.89 18.07 3.26
N PRO A 73 -23.99 17.06 2.38
CA PRO A 73 -25.27 16.44 2.04
C PRO A 73 -26.02 15.85 3.23
N LEU A 74 -25.33 15.23 4.20
CA LEU A 74 -25.97 14.70 5.40
C LEU A 74 -26.66 15.83 6.20
N LEU A 75 -25.97 16.96 6.35
CA LEU A 75 -26.47 18.11 7.10
C LEU A 75 -27.61 18.85 6.39
N GLU A 76 -27.63 18.85 5.06
CA GLU A 76 -28.65 19.52 4.25
C GLU A 76 -29.92 18.69 4.07
N ARG A 77 -29.79 17.37 3.89
CA ARG A 77 -30.92 16.53 3.45
C ARG A 77 -31.63 15.78 4.58
N ILE A 78 -30.98 15.61 5.72
CA ILE A 78 -31.61 14.92 6.84
C ILE A 78 -32.45 15.93 7.62
N ASP A 79 -33.72 15.60 7.82
CA ASP A 79 -34.54 16.30 8.81
C ASP A 79 -34.24 15.78 10.21
N PHE A 80 -33.59 16.62 11.01
CA PHE A 80 -33.18 16.36 12.39
C PHE A 80 -34.21 16.80 13.44
N ARG A 81 -35.40 17.28 13.03
CA ARG A 81 -36.42 17.79 13.97
C ARG A 81 -37.35 16.71 14.53
N ALA A 82 -37.40 15.54 13.90
CA ALA A 82 -38.50 14.59 14.09
C ALA A 82 -38.42 13.75 15.38
N ASP A 83 -37.24 13.27 15.78
CA ASP A 83 -37.06 12.38 16.93
C ASP A 83 -35.59 12.31 17.39
N LYS A 84 -35.30 11.57 18.46
CA LYS A 84 -33.95 11.39 19.05
C LYS A 84 -33.18 10.18 18.48
N SER A 85 -33.58 9.64 17.33
CA SER A 85 -32.96 8.43 16.77
C SER A 85 -31.79 8.75 15.83
N VAL A 86 -30.91 7.78 15.66
CA VAL A 86 -29.74 7.90 14.77
C VAL A 86 -30.22 7.91 13.31
N LYS A 87 -29.98 9.02 12.61
CA LYS A 87 -30.35 9.22 11.20
C LYS A 87 -29.20 8.98 10.24
N ALA A 88 -27.96 9.18 10.68
CA ALA A 88 -26.77 8.89 9.89
C ALA A 88 -25.75 8.08 10.70
N LEU A 89 -25.22 7.04 10.06
CA LEU A 89 -24.10 6.25 10.58
C LEU A 89 -22.90 6.42 9.65
N ILE A 90 -21.75 6.75 10.22
CA ILE A 90 -20.48 6.88 9.51
C ILE A 90 -19.50 5.87 10.11
N VAL A 91 -19.05 4.93 9.28
CA VAL A 91 -18.12 3.87 9.65
C VAL A 91 -16.76 4.20 9.04
N THR A 92 -15.72 4.23 9.87
CA THR A 92 -14.35 4.61 9.50
C THR A 92 -13.34 3.70 10.20
N PRO A 93 -12.16 3.41 9.62
CA PRO A 93 -11.28 2.34 10.12
C PRO A 93 -10.59 2.64 11.45
N THR A 94 -10.37 3.92 11.81
CA THR A 94 -9.54 4.29 12.97
C THR A 94 -10.23 5.29 13.88
N ARG A 95 -9.78 5.31 15.15
CA ARG A 95 -10.26 6.27 16.15
C ARG A 95 -9.93 7.70 15.76
N GLU A 96 -8.74 7.90 15.22
CA GLU A 96 -8.23 9.20 14.83
C GLU A 96 -9.09 9.79 13.70
N LEU A 97 -9.43 8.98 12.70
CA LEU A 97 -10.32 9.40 11.62
C LEU A 97 -11.75 9.65 12.14
N ALA A 98 -12.26 8.81 13.05
CA ALA A 98 -13.57 9.05 13.67
C ALA A 98 -13.65 10.41 14.38
N LEU A 99 -12.59 10.78 15.11
CA LEU A 99 -12.49 12.09 15.77
C LEU A 99 -12.36 13.24 14.76
N GLN A 100 -11.58 13.06 13.70
CA GLN A 100 -11.45 14.07 12.64
C GLN A 100 -12.79 14.32 11.94
N ILE A 101 -13.51 13.25 11.56
CA ILE A 101 -14.84 13.35 10.94
C ILE A 101 -15.83 13.99 11.91
N TYR A 102 -15.77 13.65 13.20
CA TYR A 102 -16.61 14.26 14.22
C TYR A 102 -16.41 15.77 14.31
N GLU A 103 -15.17 16.25 14.41
CA GLU A 103 -14.88 17.68 14.46
C GLU A 103 -15.25 18.38 13.15
N GLU A 104 -15.06 17.71 12.01
CA GLU A 104 -15.46 18.19 10.69
C GLU A 104 -16.97 18.47 10.63
N ILE A 105 -17.79 17.48 11.00
CA ILE A 105 -19.26 17.60 11.03
C ILE A 105 -19.70 18.62 12.07
N LYS A 106 -19.06 18.65 13.24
CA LYS A 106 -19.37 19.62 14.30
C LYS A 106 -19.11 21.06 13.87
N SER A 107 -18.07 21.28 13.07
CA SER A 107 -17.77 22.57 12.45
C SER A 107 -18.81 22.91 11.37
N LEU A 108 -19.09 21.98 10.45
CA LEU A 108 -20.02 22.20 9.32
C LEU A 108 -21.49 22.33 9.72
N LYS A 109 -21.91 21.72 10.84
CA LYS A 109 -23.29 21.87 11.33
C LYS A 109 -23.61 23.30 11.78
N GLY A 110 -22.59 24.11 12.11
CA GLY A 110 -22.74 25.47 12.62
C GLY A 110 -23.64 25.52 13.86
N ASN A 111 -24.60 26.44 13.86
CA ASN A 111 -25.51 26.65 14.99
C ASN A 111 -26.70 25.67 15.01
N ARG A 112 -26.80 24.73 14.06
CA ARG A 112 -27.88 23.74 14.02
C ARG A 112 -27.80 22.85 15.26
N ARG A 113 -28.97 22.59 15.86
CA ARG A 113 -29.14 21.72 17.03
C ARG A 113 -29.07 20.23 16.67
N ILE A 114 -28.01 19.86 15.96
CA ILE A 114 -27.70 18.48 15.57
C ILE A 114 -26.67 17.92 16.57
N LYS A 115 -26.94 16.73 17.09
CA LYS A 115 -26.09 16.00 18.03
C LYS A 115 -25.31 14.93 17.29
N VAL A 116 -23.99 14.96 17.48
CA VAL A 116 -23.05 14.01 16.89
C VAL A 116 -22.34 13.30 18.04
N ALA A 117 -22.14 11.98 17.94
CA ALA A 117 -21.34 11.21 18.89
C ALA A 117 -20.28 10.36 18.19
N THR A 118 -19.22 10.03 18.93
CA THR A 118 -18.17 9.12 18.47
C THR A 118 -18.21 7.80 19.22
N VAL A 119 -18.00 6.71 18.49
CA VAL A 119 -18.07 5.34 19.00
C VAL A 119 -16.84 4.55 18.54
N TYR A 120 -15.82 4.47 19.39
CA TYR A 120 -14.55 3.79 19.05
C TYR A 120 -13.89 3.13 20.29
N GLY A 121 -12.91 2.26 20.04
CA GLY A 121 -12.15 1.55 21.09
C GLY A 121 -11.19 2.43 21.89
N GLY A 122 -10.90 2.05 23.14
CA GLY A 122 -9.95 2.79 23.99
C GLY A 122 -10.50 4.04 24.69
N GLN A 123 -11.80 4.32 24.57
CA GLN A 123 -12.53 5.27 25.43
C GLN A 123 -13.48 4.52 26.35
N SER A 124 -13.83 5.12 27.49
CA SER A 124 -14.79 4.55 28.46
C SER A 124 -16.14 4.26 27.80
N MET A 125 -16.60 3.01 27.96
CA MET A 125 -17.90 2.55 27.51
C MET A 125 -19.03 3.34 28.16
N GLU A 126 -18.94 3.62 29.47
CA GLU A 126 -19.96 4.38 30.20
C GLU A 126 -20.17 5.78 29.64
N ARG A 127 -19.11 6.43 29.14
CA ARG A 127 -19.22 7.74 28.52
C ARG A 127 -19.97 7.65 27.19
N GLN A 128 -19.65 6.66 26.36
CA GLN A 128 -20.34 6.43 25.09
C GLN A 128 -21.82 6.07 25.31
N LEU A 129 -22.12 5.25 26.33
CA LEU A 129 -23.51 4.94 26.73
C LEU A 129 -24.29 6.19 27.10
N LYS A 130 -23.74 7.04 27.98
CA LYS A 130 -24.39 8.30 28.39
C LYS A 130 -24.65 9.23 27.20
N ASP A 131 -23.72 9.28 26.24
CA ASP A 131 -23.89 10.11 25.05
C ASP A 131 -24.99 9.57 24.14
N LEU A 132 -25.06 8.24 23.93
CA LEU A 132 -26.10 7.58 23.14
C LEU A 132 -27.48 7.67 23.80
N GLU A 133 -27.59 7.48 25.12
CA GLU A 133 -28.84 7.57 25.89
C GLU A 133 -29.47 8.97 25.82
N ARG A 134 -28.66 10.03 25.70
CA ARG A 134 -29.15 11.41 25.53
C ARG A 134 -29.85 11.66 24.19
N GLY A 135 -29.79 10.68 23.28
CA GLY A 135 -30.27 10.77 21.90
C GLY A 135 -29.26 11.49 21.02
N VAL A 136 -28.90 10.84 19.91
CA VAL A 136 -27.87 11.29 18.96
C VAL A 136 -28.42 11.16 17.54
N ASP A 137 -28.13 12.16 16.71
CA ASP A 137 -28.60 12.21 15.33
C ASP A 137 -27.62 11.55 14.36
N ILE A 138 -26.32 11.74 14.59
CA ILE A 138 -25.23 11.24 13.75
C ILE A 138 -24.22 10.49 14.62
N VAL A 139 -23.94 9.25 14.26
CA VAL A 139 -22.90 8.43 14.91
C VAL A 139 -21.72 8.26 13.97
N VAL A 140 -20.52 8.56 14.45
CA VAL A 140 -19.26 8.28 13.76
C VAL A 140 -18.48 7.24 14.55
N GLY A 141 -18.09 6.12 13.95
CA GLY A 141 -17.45 5.08 14.75
C GLY A 141 -16.61 4.08 13.98
N THR A 142 -15.85 3.30 14.76
CA THR A 142 -15.03 2.19 14.25
C THR A 142 -15.80 0.87 14.30
N PRO A 143 -15.61 -0.05 13.34
CA PRO A 143 -16.44 -1.25 13.19
C PRO A 143 -16.60 -2.07 14.49
N GLY A 144 -15.50 -2.47 15.12
CA GLY A 144 -15.56 -3.32 16.31
C GLY A 144 -16.32 -2.71 17.49
N ARG A 145 -16.19 -1.39 17.74
CA ARG A 145 -16.92 -0.74 18.85
C ARG A 145 -18.38 -0.47 18.50
N LEU A 146 -18.67 -0.12 17.24
CA LEU A 146 -20.06 -0.01 16.77
C LEU A 146 -20.80 -1.33 16.96
N LEU A 147 -20.18 -2.44 16.56
CA LEU A 147 -20.77 -3.76 16.69
C LEU A 147 -21.01 -4.15 18.16
N ASP A 148 -20.08 -3.82 19.07
CA ASP A 148 -20.25 -4.02 20.52
C ASP A 148 -21.50 -3.27 21.05
N HIS A 149 -21.69 -2.00 20.66
CA HIS A 149 -22.88 -1.23 21.06
C HIS A 149 -24.18 -1.77 20.48
N ILE A 150 -24.16 -2.22 19.22
CA ILE A 150 -25.32 -2.83 18.55
C ILE A 150 -25.70 -4.14 19.26
N ASN A 151 -24.72 -5.02 19.51
CA ASN A 151 -24.95 -6.30 20.18
C ASN A 151 -25.49 -6.13 21.60
N ARG A 152 -25.05 -5.08 22.30
CA ARG A 152 -25.58 -4.70 23.63
C ARG A 152 -26.94 -4.00 23.58
N LYS A 153 -27.49 -3.73 22.38
CA LYS A 153 -28.74 -2.97 22.17
C LYS A 153 -28.70 -1.55 22.72
N THR A 154 -27.50 -0.96 22.76
CA THR A 154 -27.27 0.41 23.24
C THR A 154 -27.18 1.42 22.09
N LEU A 155 -27.08 0.91 20.86
CA LEU A 155 -27.16 1.68 19.63
C LEU A 155 -28.22 1.03 18.74
N ASP A 156 -29.31 1.75 18.51
CA ASP A 156 -30.36 1.35 17.56
C ASP A 156 -30.14 2.04 16.21
N LEU A 157 -30.05 1.23 15.15
CA LEU A 157 -29.81 1.67 13.79
C LEU A 157 -31.06 1.57 12.89
N SER A 158 -32.21 1.18 13.46
CA SER A 158 -33.48 0.97 12.73
C SER A 158 -33.99 2.18 11.96
N ASN A 159 -33.57 3.39 12.37
CA ASN A 159 -33.99 4.67 11.77
C ASN A 159 -32.91 5.35 10.92
N VAL A 160 -31.80 4.65 10.66
CA VAL A 160 -30.71 5.18 9.84
C VAL A 160 -31.18 5.37 8.40
N LYS A 161 -31.12 6.62 7.94
CA LYS A 161 -31.44 7.03 6.56
C LYS A 161 -30.20 7.08 5.67
N TYR A 162 -29.04 7.35 6.27
CA TYR A 162 -27.78 7.45 5.55
C TYR A 162 -26.69 6.60 6.21
N LEU A 163 -26.03 5.77 5.41
CA LEU A 163 -24.83 5.04 5.81
C LEU A 163 -23.65 5.53 4.99
N VAL A 164 -22.58 5.93 5.66
CA VAL A 164 -21.30 6.29 5.03
C VAL A 164 -20.24 5.27 5.43
N LEU A 165 -19.59 4.67 4.44
CA LEU A 165 -18.40 3.83 4.61
C LEU A 165 -17.20 4.66 4.14
N ASP A 166 -16.43 5.22 5.07
CA ASP A 166 -15.25 6.03 4.75
C ASP A 166 -13.98 5.19 4.88
N GLU A 167 -13.05 5.40 3.95
CA GLU A 167 -11.86 4.57 3.75
C GLU A 167 -12.17 3.06 3.75
N ALA A 168 -13.13 2.65 2.92
CA ALA A 168 -13.64 1.28 2.90
C ALA A 168 -12.54 0.23 2.61
N ASP A 169 -11.64 0.53 1.67
CA ASP A 169 -10.42 -0.24 1.40
C ASP A 169 -9.54 -0.44 2.63
N ARG A 170 -9.39 0.59 3.47
CA ARG A 170 -8.62 0.48 4.72
C ARG A 170 -9.31 -0.42 5.74
N MET A 171 -10.64 -0.37 5.84
CA MET A 171 -11.39 -1.28 6.71
C MET A 171 -11.23 -2.73 6.27
N LEU A 172 -11.24 -3.00 4.96
CA LEU A 172 -10.92 -4.32 4.42
C LEU A 172 -9.50 -4.76 4.81
N ASP A 173 -8.52 -3.89 4.58
CA ASP A 173 -7.12 -4.21 4.85
C ASP A 173 -6.82 -4.49 6.33
N MET A 174 -7.63 -3.93 7.24
CA MET A 174 -7.54 -4.14 8.68
C MET A 174 -8.30 -5.38 9.17
N GLY A 175 -8.95 -6.12 8.26
CA GLY A 175 -9.72 -7.31 8.60
C GLY A 175 -11.11 -7.01 9.18
N PHE A 176 -11.60 -5.77 9.09
CA PHE A 176 -12.92 -5.38 9.60
C PHE A 176 -14.07 -5.72 8.65
N LEU A 177 -13.80 -6.44 7.55
CA LEU A 177 -14.82 -6.72 6.54
C LEU A 177 -16.06 -7.38 7.14
N ASP A 178 -15.90 -8.40 7.97
CA ASP A 178 -17.02 -9.12 8.57
C ASP A 178 -17.82 -8.23 9.54
N ASP A 179 -17.13 -7.41 10.35
CA ASP A 179 -17.76 -6.44 11.25
C ASP A 179 -18.58 -5.40 10.47
N VAL A 180 -18.01 -4.86 9.39
CA VAL A 180 -18.69 -3.89 8.51
C VAL A 180 -19.93 -4.52 7.88
N LEU A 181 -19.81 -5.76 7.39
CA LEU A 181 -20.94 -6.49 6.82
C LEU A 181 -22.06 -6.70 7.84
N GLU A 182 -21.72 -7.00 9.09
CA GLU A 182 -22.71 -7.17 10.15
C GLU A 182 -23.39 -5.84 10.50
N ILE A 183 -22.63 -4.75 10.63
CA ILE A 183 -23.20 -3.41 10.84
C ILE A 183 -24.16 -3.02 9.71
N ILE A 184 -23.81 -3.29 8.45
CA ILE A 184 -24.67 -2.98 7.30
C ILE A 184 -26.01 -3.71 7.40
N LYS A 185 -26.03 -4.97 7.86
CA LYS A 185 -27.28 -5.75 8.01
C LYS A 185 -28.20 -5.18 9.09
N GLN A 186 -27.64 -4.50 10.09
CA GLN A 186 -28.39 -3.89 11.20
C GLN A 186 -29.02 -2.55 10.82
N THR A 187 -28.77 -2.05 9.60
CA THR A 187 -29.33 -0.80 9.08
C THR A 187 -30.42 -1.07 8.03
N PRO A 188 -31.44 -0.20 7.88
CA PRO A 188 -32.55 -0.41 6.95
C PRO A 188 -32.09 -0.64 5.50
N ALA A 189 -32.82 -1.47 4.77
CA ALA A 189 -32.58 -1.66 3.34
C ALA A 189 -32.90 -0.39 2.51
N SER A 190 -33.73 0.50 3.04
CA SER A 190 -34.14 1.80 2.46
C SER A 190 -33.14 2.92 2.60
N LYS A 191 -32.08 2.72 3.40
CA LYS A 191 -31.03 3.72 3.59
C LYS A 191 -30.34 4.04 2.26
N ARG A 192 -29.86 5.27 2.18
CA ARG A 192 -28.94 5.71 1.13
C ARG A 192 -27.50 5.48 1.59
N THR A 193 -26.68 4.90 0.73
CA THR A 193 -25.31 4.49 1.06
C THR A 193 -24.29 5.29 0.27
N PHE A 194 -23.32 5.89 0.98
CA PHE A 194 -22.14 6.50 0.38
C PHE A 194 -20.90 5.70 0.75
N LEU A 195 -20.14 5.25 -0.25
CA LEU A 195 -18.90 4.52 -0.09
C LEU A 195 -17.75 5.38 -0.61
N PHE A 196 -16.84 5.75 0.29
CA PHE A 196 -15.64 6.50 -0.02
C PHE A 196 -14.41 5.61 0.14
N SER A 197 -13.57 5.56 -0.89
CA SER A 197 -12.38 4.71 -0.89
C SER A 197 -11.31 5.28 -1.80
N ALA A 198 -10.03 4.98 -1.55
CA ALA A 198 -8.98 5.36 -2.49
C ALA A 198 -8.86 4.32 -3.62
N THR A 199 -9.08 3.05 -3.27
CA THR A 199 -8.99 1.89 -4.16
C THR A 199 -10.34 1.16 -4.21
N MET A 200 -10.51 0.26 -5.19
CA MET A 200 -11.74 -0.53 -5.33
C MET A 200 -11.40 -2.01 -5.54
N PRO A 201 -10.82 -2.68 -4.53
CA PRO A 201 -10.56 -4.11 -4.61
C PRO A 201 -11.86 -4.91 -4.71
N LYS A 202 -11.76 -6.18 -5.14
CA LYS A 202 -12.93 -7.00 -5.48
C LYS A 202 -13.93 -7.11 -4.33
N GLU A 203 -13.45 -7.18 -3.11
CA GLU A 203 -14.21 -7.26 -1.88
C GLU A 203 -15.07 -6.01 -1.68
N ILE A 204 -14.50 -4.82 -1.86
CA ILE A 204 -15.24 -3.55 -1.79
C ILE A 204 -16.26 -3.43 -2.93
N VAL A 205 -15.89 -3.85 -4.14
CA VAL A 205 -16.83 -3.92 -5.27
C VAL A 205 -18.00 -4.88 -4.97
N ASN A 206 -17.73 -5.99 -4.29
CA ASN A 206 -18.76 -6.95 -3.90
C ASN A 206 -19.67 -6.40 -2.80
N ILE A 207 -19.14 -5.65 -1.83
CA ILE A 207 -19.95 -4.93 -0.85
C ILE A 207 -20.91 -3.97 -1.57
N ALA A 208 -20.38 -3.15 -2.48
CA ALA A 208 -21.19 -2.20 -3.23
C ALA A 208 -22.31 -2.90 -4.01
N LYS A 209 -21.99 -3.96 -4.76
CA LYS A 209 -22.98 -4.73 -5.53
C LYS A 209 -24.06 -5.40 -4.66
N LYS A 210 -23.72 -5.80 -3.43
CA LYS A 210 -24.62 -6.55 -2.55
C LYS A 210 -25.49 -5.65 -1.69
N PHE A 211 -24.99 -4.48 -1.28
CA PHE A 211 -25.63 -3.65 -0.26
C PHE A 211 -26.03 -2.25 -0.73
N MET A 212 -25.57 -1.83 -1.91
CA MET A 212 -25.98 -0.56 -2.53
C MET A 212 -27.04 -0.81 -3.59
N ARG A 213 -27.88 0.20 -3.81
CA ARG A 213 -28.95 0.20 -4.81
C ARG A 213 -28.41 0.72 -6.15
N GLU A 214 -29.22 1.45 -6.90
CA GLU A 214 -28.71 2.23 -8.02
C GLU A 214 -27.71 3.27 -7.50
N TYR A 215 -26.44 3.11 -7.88
CA TYR A 215 -25.35 3.99 -7.46
C TYR A 215 -24.66 4.68 -8.63
N GLU A 216 -24.19 5.90 -8.39
CA GLU A 216 -23.25 6.59 -9.27
C GLU A 216 -21.82 6.33 -8.79
N HIS A 217 -20.93 5.98 -9.73
CA HIS A 217 -19.51 5.81 -9.45
C HIS A 217 -18.74 7.03 -9.96
N ILE A 218 -18.21 7.81 -9.02
CA ILE A 218 -17.44 9.04 -9.24
C ILE A 218 -15.99 8.73 -8.89
N SER A 219 -15.07 8.97 -9.82
CA SER A 219 -13.63 8.83 -9.58
C SER A 219 -12.90 10.10 -9.96
N THR A 220 -12.12 10.65 -9.02
CA THR A 220 -11.11 11.69 -9.30
C THR A 220 -9.70 11.10 -9.33
N VAL A 221 -9.58 9.79 -9.18
CA VAL A 221 -8.32 9.10 -9.37
C VAL A 221 -8.11 9.02 -10.87
N LYS A 222 -7.31 9.95 -11.41
CA LYS A 222 -6.72 9.76 -12.74
C LYS A 222 -5.99 8.43 -12.72
N GLU A 223 -6.11 7.63 -13.78
CA GLU A 223 -5.31 6.40 -13.95
C GLU A 223 -3.79 6.67 -14.04
N GLU A 224 -3.38 7.93 -13.88
CA GLU A 224 -2.01 8.35 -13.61
C GLU A 224 -1.66 8.04 -12.14
N LEU A 225 -1.11 6.85 -11.94
CA LEU A 225 -0.36 6.49 -10.74
C LEU A 225 0.65 7.61 -10.44
N THR A 226 0.36 8.39 -9.38
CA THR A 226 1.11 9.54 -8.84
C THR A 226 2.55 9.18 -8.51
N THR A 227 3.36 8.97 -9.54
CA THR A 227 4.72 8.43 -9.45
C THR A 227 5.71 9.15 -10.35
N GLU A 228 5.30 10.20 -11.07
CA GLU A 228 6.22 10.97 -11.92
C GLU A 228 7.37 11.62 -11.12
N ASN A 229 7.13 11.95 -9.84
CA ASN A 229 8.12 12.61 -8.99
C ASN A 229 9.05 11.64 -8.23
N ALA A 230 8.78 10.33 -8.28
CA ALA A 230 9.58 9.32 -7.58
C ALA A 230 10.30 8.42 -8.59
N GLU A 231 11.62 8.41 -8.55
CA GLU A 231 12.44 7.50 -9.34
C GLU A 231 12.30 6.09 -8.77
N GLN A 232 11.82 5.17 -9.60
CA GLN A 232 11.50 3.80 -9.19
C GLN A 232 12.62 2.85 -9.64
N LEU A 233 13.32 2.28 -8.67
CA LEU A 233 14.47 1.41 -8.88
C LEU A 233 14.20 0.03 -8.30
N TYR A 234 14.82 -1.00 -8.87
CA TYR A 234 14.86 -2.32 -8.26
C TYR A 234 16.24 -2.98 -8.36
N PHE A 235 16.53 -3.79 -7.34
CA PHE A 235 17.74 -4.59 -7.23
C PHE A 235 17.38 -6.06 -7.12
N GLU A 236 18.07 -6.89 -7.89
CA GLU A 236 17.95 -8.34 -7.82
C GLU A 236 19.05 -8.90 -6.91
N VAL A 237 18.65 -9.46 -5.77
CA VAL A 237 19.54 -9.93 -4.70
C VAL A 237 19.05 -11.23 -4.07
N GLU A 238 19.93 -11.91 -3.33
CA GLU A 238 19.52 -12.99 -2.44
C GLU A 238 19.03 -12.45 -1.10
N GLU A 239 18.27 -13.24 -0.35
CA GLU A 239 17.77 -12.85 0.98
C GLU A 239 18.90 -12.47 1.95
N SER A 240 20.03 -13.21 1.91
CA SER A 240 21.21 -12.92 2.72
C SER A 240 21.82 -11.54 2.43
N ASP A 241 21.61 -11.04 1.22
CA ASP A 241 22.30 -9.85 0.70
C ASP A 241 21.44 -8.58 0.81
N LYS A 242 20.16 -8.70 1.20
CA LYS A 242 19.25 -7.55 1.33
C LYS A 242 19.70 -6.55 2.40
N LEU A 243 20.13 -7.02 3.57
CA LEU A 243 20.58 -6.12 4.64
C LEU A 243 21.88 -5.40 4.27
N PRO A 244 22.94 -6.10 3.79
CA PRO A 244 24.11 -5.42 3.26
C PRO A 244 23.79 -4.39 2.16
N LEU A 245 22.89 -4.73 1.22
CA LEU A 245 22.44 -3.80 0.19
C LEU A 245 21.73 -2.57 0.79
N LEU A 246 20.87 -2.77 1.80
CA LEU A 246 20.20 -1.67 2.50
C LEU A 246 21.22 -0.71 3.11
N CYS A 247 22.23 -1.23 3.83
CA CYS A 247 23.31 -0.43 4.39
C CYS A 247 24.06 0.36 3.32
N ARG A 248 24.41 -0.28 2.20
CA ARG A 248 25.06 0.38 1.05
C ARG A 248 24.24 1.55 0.51
N ILE A 249 22.92 1.35 0.34
CA ILE A 249 22.02 2.41 -0.14
C ILE A 249 21.93 3.56 0.85
N ILE A 250 21.83 3.28 2.15
CA ILE A 250 21.80 4.33 3.18
C ILE A 250 23.09 5.14 3.16
N ASP A 251 24.25 4.48 3.14
CA ASP A 251 25.55 5.14 3.25
C ASP A 251 25.97 5.92 2.00
N MET A 252 25.46 5.57 0.81
CA MET A 252 25.63 6.39 -0.40
C MET A 252 24.85 7.70 -0.34
N ASN A 253 23.82 7.78 0.50
CA ASN A 253 22.83 8.84 0.53
C ASN A 253 22.91 9.57 1.87
N PRO A 254 23.75 10.61 2.01
CA PRO A 254 23.93 11.32 3.29
C PRO A 254 22.64 11.95 3.83
N ASP A 255 21.70 12.32 2.96
CA ASP A 255 20.38 12.86 3.31
C ASP A 255 19.28 11.76 3.35
N PHE A 256 19.66 10.51 3.63
CA PHE A 256 18.70 9.42 3.74
C PHE A 256 17.71 9.70 4.87
N TYR A 257 16.44 9.86 4.49
CA TYR A 257 15.31 9.96 5.40
C TYR A 257 14.17 9.18 4.79
N GLY A 258 13.88 8.01 5.36
CA GLY A 258 13.07 7.04 4.64
C GLY A 258 12.39 5.97 5.47
N ILE A 259 11.46 5.28 4.81
CA ILE A 259 10.70 4.16 5.37
C ILE A 259 11.15 2.87 4.69
N VAL A 260 11.41 1.83 5.48
CA VAL A 260 11.74 0.48 5.04
C VAL A 260 10.54 -0.42 5.30
N PHE A 261 9.93 -0.93 4.23
CA PHE A 261 8.76 -1.80 4.29
C PHE A 261 9.15 -3.27 4.29
N CYS A 262 8.81 -3.95 5.37
CA CYS A 262 8.95 -5.38 5.58
C CYS A 262 7.58 -6.07 5.48
N GLN A 263 7.59 -7.37 5.21
CA GLN A 263 6.38 -8.17 5.06
C GLN A 263 5.81 -8.61 6.40
N THR A 264 6.67 -8.93 7.38
CA THR A 264 6.24 -9.50 8.67
C THR A 264 6.69 -8.66 9.85
N LYS A 265 6.00 -8.80 10.99
CA LYS A 265 6.35 -8.13 12.25
C LYS A 265 7.74 -8.56 12.74
N ALA A 266 8.02 -9.86 12.66
CA ALA A 266 9.32 -10.43 13.02
C ALA A 266 10.47 -9.84 12.18
N GLU A 267 10.24 -9.65 10.88
CA GLU A 267 11.22 -9.01 9.98
C GLU A 267 11.43 -7.53 10.35
N VAL A 268 10.37 -6.81 10.76
CA VAL A 268 10.52 -5.43 11.27
C VAL A 268 11.41 -5.39 12.50
N ASP A 269 11.19 -6.27 13.48
CA ASP A 269 11.99 -6.33 14.71
C ASP A 269 13.45 -6.71 14.42
N GLU A 270 13.66 -7.70 13.57
CA GLU A 270 14.99 -8.17 13.19
C GLU A 270 15.78 -7.07 12.47
N ILE A 271 15.19 -6.44 11.44
CA ILE A 271 15.89 -5.45 10.63
C ILE A 271 16.13 -4.15 11.39
N SER A 272 15.15 -3.67 12.16
CA SER A 272 15.33 -2.47 12.99
C SER A 272 16.44 -2.66 14.03
N LYS A 273 16.47 -3.82 14.69
CA LYS A 273 17.53 -4.17 15.65
C LYS A 273 18.89 -4.24 14.97
N LYS A 274 19.02 -4.98 13.87
CA LYS A 274 20.30 -5.10 13.14
C LYS A 274 20.82 -3.74 12.65
N LEU A 275 19.94 -2.86 12.17
CA LEU A 275 20.32 -1.50 11.78
C LEU A 275 20.79 -0.68 12.99
N SER A 276 20.08 -0.75 14.13
CA SER A 276 20.50 -0.08 15.36
C SER A 276 21.85 -0.60 15.89
N ASP A 277 22.06 -1.92 15.86
CA ASP A 277 23.32 -2.56 16.29
C ASP A 277 24.50 -2.13 15.40
N LEU A 278 24.24 -1.84 14.11
CA LEU A 278 25.21 -1.29 13.16
C LEU A 278 25.41 0.23 13.28
N GLY A 279 24.73 0.89 14.21
CA GLY A 279 24.85 2.33 14.49
C GLY A 279 23.95 3.25 13.66
N TYR A 280 22.98 2.71 12.92
CA TYR A 280 22.01 3.52 12.20
C TYR A 280 20.90 4.01 13.14
N ASN A 281 20.44 5.25 12.95
CA ASN A 281 19.29 5.81 13.66
C ASN A 281 17.97 5.24 13.12
N ALA A 282 17.70 3.97 13.46
CA ALA A 282 16.56 3.19 13.01
C ALA A 282 15.69 2.69 14.18
N ASP A 283 14.38 2.60 13.95
CA ASP A 283 13.44 1.97 14.90
C ASP A 283 12.31 1.27 14.13
N GLY A 284 11.68 0.31 14.79
CA GLY A 284 10.61 -0.53 14.23
C GLY A 284 9.22 0.02 14.57
N LEU A 285 8.24 -0.27 13.70
CA LEU A 285 6.83 -0.04 13.98
C LEU A 285 5.94 -1.09 13.33
N HIS A 286 5.24 -1.89 14.14
CA HIS A 286 4.26 -2.88 13.67
C HIS A 286 3.03 -2.96 14.60
N GLY A 287 2.07 -3.82 14.25
CA GLY A 287 0.75 -3.87 14.90
C GLY A 287 0.72 -4.38 16.35
N ASP A 288 1.81 -4.90 16.91
CA ASP A 288 1.85 -5.34 18.32
C ASP A 288 2.41 -4.25 19.26
N TYR A 289 2.87 -3.14 18.69
CA TYR A 289 3.27 -1.98 19.49
C TYR A 289 2.03 -1.41 20.19
N SER A 290 2.15 -1.17 21.49
CA SER A 290 1.17 -0.39 22.22
C SER A 290 1.07 1.03 21.65
N GLN A 291 -0.05 1.70 21.87
CA GLN A 291 -0.28 3.06 21.37
C GLN A 291 0.81 4.04 21.84
N SER A 292 1.26 3.94 23.10
CA SER A 292 2.31 4.79 23.64
C SER A 292 3.68 4.54 22.97
N GLN A 293 4.00 3.27 22.68
CA GLN A 293 5.20 2.92 21.91
C GLN A 293 5.12 3.49 20.49
N ARG A 294 3.97 3.33 19.82
CA ARG A 294 3.71 3.86 18.48
C ARG A 294 3.90 5.37 18.42
N GLU A 295 3.31 6.12 19.34
CA GLU A 295 3.46 7.58 19.43
C GLU A 295 4.92 7.99 19.67
N ARG A 296 5.64 7.29 20.55
CA ARG A 296 7.05 7.57 20.83
C ARG A 296 7.95 7.40 19.60
N VAL A 297 7.79 6.30 18.85
CA VAL A 297 8.58 6.05 17.63
C VAL A 297 8.27 7.10 16.56
N LEU A 298 6.98 7.38 16.35
CA LEU A 298 6.55 8.38 15.35
C LEU A 298 7.01 9.80 15.70
N ASP A 299 7.01 10.17 16.98
CA ASP A 299 7.51 11.48 17.42
C ASP A 299 9.01 11.64 17.15
N LYS A 300 9.83 10.63 17.50
CA LYS A 300 11.27 10.62 17.19
C LYS A 300 11.52 10.72 15.68
N PHE A 301 10.74 9.99 14.87
CA PHE A 301 10.91 9.98 13.43
C PHE A 301 10.49 11.32 12.80
N ARG A 302 9.39 11.95 13.24
CA ARG A 302 8.98 13.31 12.82
C ARG A 302 10.00 14.37 13.18
N LYS A 303 10.64 14.25 14.36
CA LYS A 303 11.71 15.14 14.82
C LYS A 303 13.07 14.86 14.16
N LYS A 304 13.15 13.91 13.22
CA LYS A 304 14.40 13.45 12.58
C LYS A 304 15.48 12.99 13.57
N GLN A 305 15.08 12.53 14.74
CA GLN A 305 15.97 11.81 15.66
C GLN A 305 16.20 10.38 15.16
N LEU A 306 15.22 9.84 14.44
CA LEU A 306 15.36 8.65 13.62
C LEU A 306 15.34 9.06 12.15
N ASN A 307 16.23 8.46 11.38
CA ASN A 307 16.29 8.68 9.92
C ASN A 307 15.67 7.53 9.14
N ILE A 308 15.48 6.38 9.80
CA ILE A 308 14.99 5.15 9.21
C ILE A 308 13.83 4.62 10.04
N LEU A 309 12.66 4.46 9.43
CA LEU A 309 11.53 3.78 10.06
C LEU A 309 11.32 2.43 9.37
N VAL A 310 11.49 1.33 10.10
CA VAL A 310 11.20 -0.02 9.59
C VAL A 310 9.76 -0.39 9.97
N THR A 311 8.93 -0.81 9.01
CA THR A 311 7.51 -0.99 9.28
C THR A 311 6.83 -2.02 8.36
N THR A 312 5.59 -2.38 8.70
CA THR A 312 4.68 -3.17 7.87
C THR A 312 3.65 -2.27 7.18
N ASP A 313 3.01 -2.76 6.12
CA ASP A 313 1.95 -2.01 5.42
C ASP A 313 0.84 -1.51 6.36
N VAL A 314 0.40 -2.37 7.29
CA VAL A 314 -0.68 -2.06 8.24
C VAL A 314 -0.26 -0.93 9.18
N ALA A 315 0.96 -1.00 9.69
CA ALA A 315 1.44 -0.02 10.66
C ALA A 315 1.82 1.31 10.02
N ALA A 316 2.11 1.34 8.72
CA ALA A 316 2.42 2.57 7.99
C ALA A 316 1.20 3.40 7.56
N ARG A 317 0.00 2.83 7.65
CA ARG A 317 -1.24 3.53 7.27
C ARG A 317 -1.51 4.69 8.22
N GLY A 318 -1.91 5.84 7.68
CA GLY A 318 -2.19 7.05 8.47
C GLY A 318 -0.94 7.75 9.04
N ILE A 319 0.27 7.28 8.73
CA ILE A 319 1.49 8.01 9.03
C ILE A 319 1.60 9.18 8.03
N ASP A 320 1.22 10.37 8.48
CA ASP A 320 1.47 11.60 7.75
C ASP A 320 2.84 12.16 8.14
N ILE A 321 3.81 11.97 7.25
CA ILE A 321 5.19 12.41 7.41
C ILE A 321 5.64 13.00 6.09
N GLU A 322 6.00 14.28 6.15
CA GLU A 322 6.46 15.04 5.01
C GLU A 322 7.97 14.89 4.82
N GLY A 323 8.43 15.08 3.58
CA GLY A 323 9.85 15.23 3.27
C GLY A 323 10.66 13.93 3.24
N LEU A 324 10.02 12.77 3.14
CA LEU A 324 10.73 11.49 2.93
C LEU A 324 11.47 11.50 1.59
N THR A 325 12.77 11.25 1.63
CA THR A 325 13.63 11.16 0.45
C THR A 325 13.61 9.76 -0.16
N HIS A 326 13.43 8.73 0.68
CA HIS A 326 13.51 7.33 0.27
C HIS A 326 12.35 6.48 0.78
N VAL A 327 11.87 5.57 -0.06
CA VAL A 327 11.02 4.45 0.31
C VAL A 327 11.71 3.18 -0.14
N ILE A 328 12.00 2.28 0.79
CA ILE A 328 12.61 0.98 0.50
C ILE A 328 11.55 -0.11 0.68
N ASN A 329 11.22 -0.83 -0.39
CA ASN A 329 10.52 -2.10 -0.30
C ASN A 329 11.56 -3.20 -0.05
N TYR A 330 11.83 -3.49 1.22
CA TYR A 330 12.73 -4.57 1.61
C TYR A 330 12.19 -5.93 1.15
N SER A 331 10.87 -6.05 1.17
CA SER A 331 10.12 -7.19 0.63
C SER A 331 9.04 -6.72 -0.34
N VAL A 332 8.93 -7.40 -1.49
CA VAL A 332 7.99 -7.04 -2.56
C VAL A 332 6.54 -7.16 -2.05
N PRO A 333 5.70 -6.12 -2.24
CA PRO A 333 4.31 -6.21 -1.80
C PRO A 333 3.55 -7.28 -2.57
N ARG A 334 2.80 -8.13 -1.84
CA ARG A 334 1.99 -9.20 -2.45
C ARG A 334 0.81 -8.66 -3.27
N ASP A 335 0.29 -7.52 -2.83
CA ASP A 335 -0.72 -6.74 -3.53
C ASP A 335 -0.08 -5.55 -4.26
N PRO A 336 -0.23 -5.43 -5.59
CA PRO A 336 0.25 -4.27 -6.34
C PRO A 336 -0.27 -2.91 -5.85
N GLU A 337 -1.45 -2.84 -5.22
CA GLU A 337 -1.99 -1.57 -4.69
C GLU A 337 -1.14 -1.04 -3.53
N TYR A 338 -0.59 -1.94 -2.70
CA TYR A 338 0.32 -1.55 -1.63
C TYR A 338 1.59 -0.91 -2.16
N TYR A 339 2.10 -1.36 -3.31
CA TYR A 339 3.27 -0.73 -3.93
C TYR A 339 3.04 0.77 -4.14
N VAL A 340 1.91 1.15 -4.72
CA VAL A 340 1.53 2.54 -4.98
C VAL A 340 1.43 3.34 -3.68
N HIS A 341 0.82 2.77 -2.65
CA HIS A 341 0.69 3.42 -1.35
C HIS A 341 2.01 3.61 -0.61
N ARG A 342 2.95 2.67 -0.78
CA ARG A 342 4.29 2.76 -0.20
C ARG A 342 5.09 3.86 -0.89
N ILE A 343 5.19 3.84 -2.21
CA ILE A 343 6.01 4.81 -2.96
C ILE A 343 5.43 6.23 -2.90
N GLY A 344 4.10 6.37 -2.76
CA GLY A 344 3.44 7.67 -2.51
C GLY A 344 3.78 8.32 -1.16
N ARG A 345 4.67 7.73 -0.36
CA ARG A 345 5.26 8.35 0.84
C ARG A 345 6.42 9.28 0.51
N THR A 346 7.09 9.09 -0.62
CA THR A 346 8.13 9.99 -1.14
C THR A 346 7.62 10.77 -2.37
N GLY A 347 8.44 11.67 -2.93
CA GLY A 347 8.08 12.42 -4.14
C GLY A 347 6.97 13.45 -3.97
N ARG A 348 6.68 13.89 -2.73
CA ARG A 348 5.60 14.83 -2.40
C ARG A 348 6.03 16.29 -2.61
N ALA A 349 5.06 17.16 -2.89
CA ALA A 349 5.25 18.61 -3.04
C ALA A 349 6.35 19.02 -4.04
N GLY A 350 6.47 18.30 -5.16
CA GLY A 350 7.42 18.59 -6.24
C GLY A 350 8.89 18.24 -5.94
N LYS A 351 9.18 17.65 -4.78
CA LYS A 351 10.53 17.16 -4.46
C LYS A 351 10.77 15.80 -5.12
N LYS A 352 12.00 15.57 -5.59
CA LYS A 352 12.43 14.24 -6.07
C LYS A 352 12.45 13.24 -4.92
N GLY A 353 11.93 12.05 -5.18
CA GLY A 353 11.95 10.92 -4.25
C GLY A 353 12.52 9.66 -4.89
N PHE A 354 12.98 8.72 -4.08
CA PHE A 354 13.46 7.42 -4.55
C PHE A 354 12.62 6.28 -3.96
N ALA A 355 12.12 5.41 -4.83
CA ALA A 355 11.37 4.22 -4.47
C ALA A 355 12.16 2.98 -4.91
N ILE A 356 12.84 2.34 -3.97
CA ILE A 356 13.75 1.22 -4.24
C ILE A 356 13.09 -0.08 -3.81
N THR A 357 13.17 -1.12 -4.65
CA THR A 357 12.59 -2.43 -4.36
C THR A 357 13.62 -3.53 -4.44
N PHE A 358 13.76 -4.33 -3.38
CA PHE A 358 14.58 -5.54 -3.42
C PHE A 358 13.74 -6.70 -3.93
N VAL A 359 14.30 -7.43 -4.89
CA VAL A 359 13.62 -8.53 -5.57
C VAL A 359 14.48 -9.77 -5.43
N THR A 360 14.00 -10.76 -4.70
CA THR A 360 14.61 -12.10 -4.67
C THR A 360 13.97 -13.00 -5.71
N ARG A 361 14.52 -14.22 -5.85
CA ARG A 361 13.99 -15.21 -6.78
C ARG A 361 12.53 -15.58 -6.48
N SER A 362 12.15 -15.69 -5.20
CA SER A 362 10.76 -15.97 -4.80
C SER A 362 9.83 -14.79 -5.04
N ASP A 363 10.36 -13.57 -5.01
CA ASP A 363 9.58 -12.34 -5.17
C ASP A 363 9.26 -12.03 -6.64
N TYR A 364 9.98 -12.61 -7.59
CA TYR A 364 9.92 -12.25 -9.01
C TYR A 364 8.51 -12.33 -9.60
N TYR A 365 7.72 -13.33 -9.21
CA TYR A 365 6.32 -13.46 -9.63
C TYR A 365 5.46 -12.29 -9.15
N HIS A 366 5.60 -11.92 -7.87
CA HIS A 366 4.88 -10.78 -7.28
C HIS A 366 5.36 -9.46 -7.88
N PHE A 367 6.67 -9.31 -8.07
CA PHE A 367 7.28 -8.13 -8.67
C PHE A 367 6.78 -7.90 -10.10
N THR A 368 6.62 -8.95 -10.90
CA THR A 368 6.06 -8.83 -12.26
C THR A 368 4.62 -8.30 -12.25
N ARG A 369 3.81 -8.70 -11.26
CA ARG A 369 2.44 -8.17 -11.09
C ARG A 369 2.47 -6.70 -10.69
N VAL A 370 3.35 -6.33 -9.76
CA VAL A 370 3.59 -4.93 -9.36
C VAL A 370 3.98 -4.08 -10.56
N LYS A 371 4.97 -4.52 -11.34
CA LYS A 371 5.46 -3.80 -12.52
C LYS A 371 4.38 -3.58 -13.58
N ARG A 372 3.51 -4.58 -13.81
CA ARG A 372 2.37 -4.44 -14.73
C ARG A 372 1.31 -3.46 -14.21
N PHE A 373 1.05 -3.49 -12.91
CA PHE A 373 0.03 -2.64 -12.28
C PHE A 373 0.48 -1.18 -12.16
N ALA A 374 1.74 -0.96 -11.77
CA ALA A 374 2.29 0.37 -11.55
C ALA A 374 2.36 1.21 -12.84
N ARG A 375 2.24 0.59 -14.04
CA ARG A 375 2.29 1.23 -15.37
C ARG A 375 3.47 2.20 -15.55
N ALA A 376 4.46 2.14 -14.68
CA ALA A 376 5.61 3.03 -14.59
C ALA A 376 6.91 2.24 -14.82
N LYS A 377 7.94 2.94 -15.32
CA LYS A 377 9.23 2.33 -15.63
C LYS A 377 10.03 2.11 -14.34
N ILE A 378 9.88 0.94 -13.74
CA ILE A 378 10.77 0.49 -12.65
C ILE A 378 12.09 0.03 -13.28
N VAL A 379 13.16 0.80 -13.05
CA VAL A 379 14.48 0.60 -13.67
C VAL A 379 15.33 -0.34 -12.83
N LYS A 380 16.01 -1.30 -13.48
CA LYS A 380 16.99 -2.16 -12.80
C LYS A 380 18.24 -1.33 -12.57
N ASP A 381 18.70 -1.25 -11.33
CA ASP A 381 19.90 -0.51 -11.01
C ASP A 381 21.05 -1.43 -10.57
N LYS A 382 22.27 -0.88 -10.59
CA LYS A 382 23.50 -1.60 -10.25
C LYS A 382 23.79 -1.47 -8.77
N ILE A 383 24.11 -2.60 -8.15
CA ILE A 383 24.48 -2.62 -6.73
C ILE A 383 25.72 -1.74 -6.53
N PRO A 384 25.65 -0.76 -5.61
CA PRO A 384 26.80 0.08 -5.31
C PRO A 384 28.03 -0.72 -4.90
N MET A 385 29.19 -0.38 -5.47
CA MET A 385 30.43 -1.00 -5.04
C MET A 385 30.88 -0.42 -3.71
N VAL A 386 31.64 -1.19 -2.93
CA VAL A 386 32.11 -0.75 -1.62
C VAL A 386 33.02 0.46 -1.79
N GLU A 387 33.88 0.43 -2.80
CA GLU A 387 34.81 1.49 -3.18
C GLU A 387 34.09 2.82 -3.49
N ASP A 388 32.92 2.78 -4.13
CA ASP A 388 32.11 3.96 -4.41
C ASP A 388 31.57 4.59 -3.13
N ILE A 389 31.16 3.75 -2.17
CA ILE A 389 30.66 4.20 -0.86
C ILE A 389 31.77 4.88 -0.08
N LEU A 390 32.95 4.24 -0.03
CA LEU A 390 34.13 4.79 0.64
C LEU A 390 34.53 6.14 0.06
N SER A 391 34.55 6.23 -1.27
CA SER A 391 34.90 7.46 -1.98
C SER A 391 33.93 8.60 -1.63
N ARG A 392 32.64 8.30 -1.58
CA ARG A 392 31.60 9.29 -1.27
C ARG A 392 31.61 9.73 0.20
N GLN A 393 31.91 8.82 1.12
CA GLN A 393 32.13 9.16 2.53
C GLN A 393 33.37 10.05 2.72
N LEU A 394 34.46 9.72 2.02
CA LEU A 394 35.68 10.53 2.00
C LEU A 394 35.42 11.93 1.43
N GLU A 395 34.68 12.04 0.33
CA GLU A 395 34.26 13.34 -0.21
C GLU A 395 33.45 14.16 0.80
N GLY A 396 32.54 13.50 1.53
CA GLY A 396 31.78 14.12 2.61
C GLY A 396 32.68 14.71 3.69
N ILE A 397 33.64 13.92 4.18
CA ILE A 397 34.63 14.36 5.18
C ILE A 397 35.45 15.55 4.64
N LEU A 398 35.97 15.44 3.42
CA LEU A 398 36.75 16.50 2.78
C LEU A 398 35.92 17.79 2.63
N SER A 399 34.63 17.67 2.31
CA SER A 399 33.74 18.82 2.20
C SER A 399 33.52 19.53 3.54
N THR A 400 33.44 18.77 4.64
CA THR A 400 33.35 19.31 6.00
C THR A 400 34.63 20.02 6.40
N ILE A 401 35.78 19.37 6.19
CA ILE A 401 37.11 19.95 6.46
C ILE A 401 37.31 21.26 5.68
N ARG A 402 36.89 21.30 4.40
CA ARG A 402 36.98 22.51 3.57
C ARG A 402 36.05 23.64 4.02
N LYS A 403 34.92 23.33 4.65
CA LYS A 403 33.97 24.32 5.18
C LYS A 403 34.41 24.86 6.54
N GLU A 404 35.16 24.09 7.32
CA GLU A 404 35.74 24.54 8.58
C GLU A 404 36.95 25.44 8.32
N SER A 405 36.68 26.75 8.28
CA SER A 405 37.67 27.72 7.81
C SER A 405 38.73 28.12 8.84
N HIS A 406 38.65 27.76 10.13
CA HIS A 406 39.76 27.92 11.09
C HIS A 406 39.51 27.18 12.42
N VAL A 407 40.26 26.11 12.68
CA VAL A 407 40.43 25.57 14.04
C VAL A 407 41.84 25.97 14.50
N SER A 408 41.96 27.12 15.16
CA SER A 408 43.23 27.53 15.77
C SER A 408 43.29 26.99 17.20
N ASN A 409 43.63 25.71 17.33
CA ASN A 409 43.90 25.07 18.62
C ASN A 409 45.40 24.73 18.68
N GLU A 410 46.13 25.37 19.60
CA GLU A 410 47.58 25.19 19.73
C GLU A 410 47.95 23.74 20.06
N LEU A 411 47.18 23.06 20.90
CA LEU A 411 47.41 21.65 21.24
C LEU A 411 47.26 20.75 20.00
N PHE A 412 46.26 20.99 19.16
CA PHE A 412 46.08 20.21 17.93
C PHE A 412 47.20 20.47 16.94
N ARG A 413 47.72 21.70 16.88
CA ARG A 413 48.86 22.05 16.03
C ARG A 413 50.14 21.37 16.50
N GLU A 414 50.42 21.37 17.81
CA GLU A 414 51.60 20.71 18.38
C GLU A 414 51.58 19.20 18.13
N VAL A 415 50.43 18.55 18.39
CA VAL A 415 50.25 17.11 18.11
C VAL A 415 50.37 16.82 16.61
N ALA A 416 49.79 17.65 15.74
CA ALA A 416 49.90 17.47 14.29
C ALA A 416 51.34 17.63 13.79
N GLN A 417 52.09 18.62 14.29
CA GLN A 417 53.50 18.80 13.95
C GLN A 417 54.34 17.59 14.36
N LYS A 418 54.15 17.10 15.59
CA LYS A 418 54.84 15.90 16.08
C LYS A 418 54.52 14.67 15.21
N LEU A 419 53.24 14.49 14.83
CA LEU A 419 52.83 13.39 13.96
C LEU A 419 53.48 13.50 12.57
N ILE A 420 53.55 14.71 12.00
CA ILE A 420 54.18 14.96 10.70
C ILE A 420 55.70 14.73 10.76
N GLU A 421 56.35 15.05 11.88
CA GLU A 421 57.80 14.79 12.07
C GLU A 421 58.11 13.30 12.19
N GLU A 422 57.26 12.51 12.85
CA GLU A 422 57.48 11.08 13.08
C GLU A 422 57.30 10.21 11.82
N MET A 423 56.32 10.51 10.98
CA MET A 423 55.92 9.65 9.84
C MET A 423 55.72 10.40 8.52
N GLY A 424 55.87 11.72 8.48
CA GLY A 424 55.65 12.53 7.28
C GLY A 424 54.17 12.88 7.05
N PRO A 425 53.90 13.93 6.24
CA PRO A 425 52.56 14.52 6.14
C PRO A 425 51.52 13.60 5.50
N THR A 426 51.91 12.82 4.48
CA THR A 426 50.99 11.93 3.77
C THR A 426 50.57 10.74 4.64
N GLU A 427 51.54 10.09 5.28
CA GLU A 427 51.31 8.92 6.14
C GLU A 427 50.52 9.30 7.41
N ALA A 428 50.80 10.48 7.97
CA ALA A 428 50.03 11.07 9.05
C ALA A 428 48.54 11.24 8.69
N VAL A 429 48.24 11.81 7.52
CA VAL A 429 46.85 11.99 7.05
C VAL A 429 46.19 10.64 6.74
N GLU A 430 46.92 9.72 6.13
CA GLU A 430 46.44 8.36 5.85
C GLU A 430 46.06 7.63 7.14
N MET A 431 46.91 7.67 8.18
CA MET A 431 46.62 7.05 9.46
C MET A 431 45.47 7.71 10.21
N LEU A 432 45.32 9.03 10.11
CA LEU A 432 44.16 9.74 10.67
C LEU A 432 42.87 9.34 9.95
N LEU A 433 42.87 9.31 8.62
CA LEU A 433 41.72 8.86 7.82
C LEU A 433 41.38 7.40 8.14
N HIS A 434 42.38 6.52 8.17
CA HIS A 434 42.21 5.13 8.54
C HIS A 434 41.61 5.01 9.94
N THR A 435 42.09 5.76 10.93
CA THR A 435 41.57 5.72 12.32
C THR A 435 40.15 6.27 12.44
N LEU A 436 39.85 7.40 11.78
CA LEU A 436 38.51 8.00 11.75
C LEU A 436 37.49 7.09 11.04
N LEU A 437 37.93 6.41 9.98
CA LEU A 437 37.10 5.48 9.22
C LEU A 437 37.05 4.10 9.85
N LYS A 438 38.02 3.67 10.66
CA LYS A 438 38.03 2.35 11.30
C LYS A 438 36.79 2.09 12.15
N GLU A 439 36.25 3.11 12.80
CA GLU A 439 34.99 3.02 13.57
C GLU A 439 33.73 3.26 12.71
N ARG A 440 33.85 4.05 11.64
CA ARG A 440 32.72 4.44 10.76
C ARG A 440 32.53 3.54 9.54
N VAL A 441 33.52 2.72 9.22
CA VAL A 441 33.62 1.91 8.01
C VAL A 441 34.10 0.51 8.41
N ASP A 442 33.25 -0.19 9.15
CA ASP A 442 33.37 -1.63 9.19
C ASP A 442 32.99 -2.18 7.81
N VAL A 443 34.00 -2.43 6.96
CA VAL A 443 33.80 -2.95 5.60
C VAL A 443 33.08 -4.30 5.63
N SER A 444 33.19 -5.05 6.74
CA SER A 444 32.53 -6.33 6.89
C SER A 444 31.00 -6.21 6.86
N ARG A 445 30.44 -5.06 7.27
CA ARG A 445 28.99 -4.80 7.27
C ARG A 445 28.40 -4.73 5.86
N TYR A 446 29.23 -4.43 4.85
CA TYR A 446 28.79 -4.31 3.46
C TYR A 446 28.71 -5.65 2.72
N GLY A 447 29.27 -6.72 3.29
CA GLY A 447 29.28 -8.07 2.72
C GLY A 447 29.84 -8.16 1.29
N ASN A 448 29.83 -9.36 0.71
CA ASN A 448 30.11 -9.57 -0.71
C ASN A 448 28.79 -9.67 -1.50
N VAL A 449 28.11 -8.55 -1.68
CA VAL A 449 26.85 -8.51 -2.43
C VAL A 449 27.14 -8.68 -3.92
N LYS A 450 26.60 -9.74 -4.54
CA LYS A 450 26.73 -10.00 -5.97
C LYS A 450 25.43 -9.64 -6.69
N ALA A 451 25.53 -8.77 -7.70
CA ALA A 451 24.39 -8.49 -8.57
C ALA A 451 23.94 -9.77 -9.28
N LYS A 452 22.65 -10.10 -9.19
CA LYS A 452 22.07 -11.21 -9.94
C LYS A 452 21.29 -10.70 -11.15
N ASP A 453 21.21 -11.55 -12.16
CA ASP A 453 20.37 -11.31 -13.33
C ASP A 453 19.36 -12.44 -13.49
N PHE A 454 18.28 -12.35 -12.71
CA PHE A 454 17.15 -13.25 -12.80
C PHE A 454 16.42 -13.09 -14.15
N SER A 455 16.60 -11.95 -14.84
CA SER A 455 16.06 -11.75 -16.19
C SER A 455 16.69 -12.68 -17.24
N LYS A 456 17.98 -13.04 -17.12
CA LYS A 456 18.67 -13.94 -18.06
C LYS A 456 18.41 -15.43 -17.80
N GLN A 457 18.18 -15.84 -16.56
CA GLN A 457 17.76 -17.22 -16.27
C GLN A 457 16.26 -17.45 -16.46
N SER A 458 15.44 -16.39 -16.41
CA SER A 458 14.03 -16.45 -16.81
C SER A 458 13.82 -16.44 -18.33
N GLN A 459 14.84 -16.11 -19.14
CA GLN A 459 14.77 -16.24 -20.60
C GLN A 459 15.04 -17.66 -21.13
N ASN A 460 15.50 -18.59 -20.28
CA ASN A 460 15.58 -20.02 -20.63
C ASN A 460 14.39 -20.85 -20.12
N SER A 461 13.32 -20.19 -19.67
CA SER A 461 12.04 -20.86 -19.43
C SER A 461 10.93 -20.00 -20.00
N SER A 462 10.79 -19.99 -21.33
CA SER A 462 9.45 -19.90 -21.90
C SER A 462 8.65 -21.02 -21.26
N THR A 463 7.81 -20.67 -20.29
CA THR A 463 6.88 -21.65 -19.72
C THR A 463 5.85 -21.92 -20.80
N VAL A 464 5.93 -23.10 -21.40
CA VAL A 464 4.98 -23.58 -22.40
C VAL A 464 3.81 -24.20 -21.66
N ARG A 465 2.63 -23.64 -21.88
CA ARG A 465 1.40 -24.23 -21.40
C ARG A 465 0.99 -25.38 -22.30
N LEU A 466 0.89 -26.58 -21.75
CA LEU A 466 0.41 -27.76 -22.45
C LEU A 466 -1.05 -28.07 -22.06
N PHE A 467 -1.87 -28.33 -23.07
CA PHE A 467 -3.15 -29.00 -22.95
C PHE A 467 -2.92 -30.51 -22.95
N VAL A 468 -3.45 -31.21 -21.96
CA VAL A 468 -3.40 -32.66 -21.82
C VAL A 468 -4.83 -33.19 -21.90
N ALA A 469 -5.14 -34.09 -22.83
CA ALA A 469 -6.46 -34.69 -23.04
C ALA A 469 -6.80 -35.78 -22.00
N LEU A 470 -6.44 -35.53 -20.74
CA LEU A 470 -6.68 -36.37 -19.58
C LEU A 470 -7.25 -35.47 -18.48
N GLY A 471 -8.42 -35.82 -17.94
CA GLY A 471 -9.10 -35.07 -16.89
C GLY A 471 -9.55 -35.96 -15.73
N SER A 472 -10.31 -35.40 -14.80
CA SER A 472 -10.77 -36.11 -13.60
C SER A 472 -11.71 -37.29 -13.91
N SER A 473 -12.42 -37.28 -15.05
CA SER A 473 -13.24 -38.40 -15.52
C SER A 473 -12.45 -39.71 -15.73
N LYS A 474 -11.12 -39.64 -15.82
CA LYS A 474 -10.22 -40.80 -15.86
C LYS A 474 -9.59 -41.15 -14.50
N GLY A 475 -10.12 -40.61 -13.40
CA GLY A 475 -9.64 -40.88 -12.05
C GLY A 475 -8.32 -40.18 -11.67
N LEU A 476 -7.93 -39.16 -12.44
CA LEU A 476 -6.70 -38.40 -12.24
C LEU A 476 -6.96 -37.17 -11.38
N ASP A 477 -6.18 -37.04 -10.30
CA ASP A 477 -6.04 -35.80 -9.52
C ASP A 477 -4.68 -35.13 -9.85
N LYS A 478 -4.43 -33.95 -9.25
CA LYS A 478 -3.21 -33.17 -9.56
C LYS A 478 -1.94 -33.99 -9.34
N LYS A 479 -1.90 -34.78 -8.27
CA LYS A 479 -0.73 -35.57 -7.89
C LYS A 479 -0.52 -36.71 -8.88
N ARG A 480 -1.57 -37.48 -9.16
CA ARG A 480 -1.54 -38.60 -10.10
C ARG A 480 -1.21 -38.17 -11.53
N LEU A 481 -1.68 -37.00 -11.97
CA LEU A 481 -1.35 -36.49 -13.30
C LEU A 481 0.14 -36.12 -13.40
N VAL A 482 0.70 -35.47 -12.38
CA VAL A 482 2.14 -35.13 -12.34
C VAL A 482 2.99 -36.39 -12.29
N GLU A 483 2.64 -37.36 -11.43
CA GLU A 483 3.32 -38.65 -11.34
C GLU A 483 3.26 -39.42 -12.66
N TYR A 484 2.09 -39.46 -13.30
CA TYR A 484 1.91 -40.09 -14.61
C TYR A 484 2.80 -39.48 -15.69
N ILE A 485 2.91 -38.15 -15.74
CA ILE A 485 3.75 -37.47 -16.74
C ILE A 485 5.23 -37.74 -16.40
N ALA A 486 5.63 -37.56 -15.15
CA ALA A 486 7.00 -37.79 -14.71
C ALA A 486 7.48 -39.22 -15.00
N GLU A 487 6.67 -40.23 -14.68
CA GLU A 487 6.99 -41.65 -14.93
C GLU A 487 7.14 -41.95 -16.43
N LYS A 488 6.30 -41.34 -17.27
CA LYS A 488 6.33 -41.61 -18.71
C LYS A 488 7.41 -40.83 -19.44
N THR A 489 7.73 -39.61 -19.02
CA THR A 489 8.58 -38.68 -19.78
C THR A 489 9.94 -38.45 -19.16
N GLY A 490 10.14 -38.87 -17.90
CA GLY A 490 11.38 -38.64 -17.15
C GLY A 490 11.56 -37.19 -16.67
N VAL A 491 10.52 -36.35 -16.83
CA VAL A 491 10.53 -34.96 -16.36
C VAL A 491 10.33 -34.95 -14.86
N GLU A 492 11.11 -34.16 -14.12
CA GLU A 492 10.98 -34.13 -12.67
C GLU A 492 9.64 -33.51 -12.24
N PRO A 493 8.95 -34.08 -11.22
CA PRO A 493 7.67 -33.55 -10.73
C PRO A 493 7.69 -32.06 -10.35
N LYS A 494 8.83 -31.56 -9.87
CA LYS A 494 9.04 -30.15 -9.47
C LYS A 494 9.02 -29.17 -10.65
N ASP A 495 9.26 -29.67 -11.86
CA ASP A 495 9.32 -28.86 -13.09
C ASP A 495 7.94 -28.75 -13.78
N ILE A 496 6.94 -29.50 -13.30
CA ILE A 496 5.55 -29.46 -13.77
C ILE A 496 4.72 -28.54 -12.87
N ASN A 497 4.46 -27.33 -13.37
CA ASN A 497 3.84 -26.25 -12.61
C ASN A 497 2.39 -25.97 -13.05
N ASN A 498 1.66 -25.19 -12.24
CA ASN A 498 0.31 -24.67 -12.57
C ASN A 498 -0.72 -25.73 -13.05
N VAL A 499 -0.68 -26.93 -12.48
CA VAL A 499 -1.56 -28.04 -12.84
C VAL A 499 -3.02 -27.72 -12.55
N ARG A 500 -3.83 -27.63 -13.61
CA ARG A 500 -5.29 -27.45 -13.56
C ARG A 500 -5.97 -28.64 -14.21
N ILE A 501 -6.81 -29.34 -13.45
CA ILE A 501 -7.57 -30.49 -13.94
C ILE A 501 -9.03 -30.06 -14.15
N PHE A 502 -9.56 -30.40 -15.31
CA PHE A 502 -10.97 -30.31 -15.67
C PHE A 502 -11.53 -31.72 -15.85
N GLU A 503 -12.83 -31.82 -16.09
CA GLU A 503 -13.52 -33.11 -16.21
C GLU A 503 -12.91 -33.99 -17.32
N THR A 504 -12.63 -33.42 -18.49
CA THR A 504 -12.19 -34.16 -19.68
C THR A 504 -10.76 -33.85 -20.14
N TYR A 505 -10.10 -32.86 -19.55
CA TYR A 505 -8.75 -32.42 -19.92
C TYR A 505 -8.03 -31.73 -18.76
N SER A 506 -6.75 -31.42 -18.92
CA SER A 506 -5.92 -30.70 -17.95
C SER A 506 -4.98 -29.71 -18.63
N PHE A 507 -4.47 -28.75 -17.86
CA PHE A 507 -3.37 -27.87 -18.26
C PHE A 507 -2.21 -27.99 -17.30
N ILE A 508 -1.00 -27.95 -17.84
CA ILE A 508 0.27 -27.85 -17.09
C ILE A 508 1.17 -26.79 -17.74
N ASP A 509 2.04 -26.19 -16.93
CA ASP A 509 3.07 -25.27 -17.40
C ASP A 509 4.44 -25.90 -17.13
N VAL A 510 5.27 -26.01 -18.17
CA VAL A 510 6.62 -26.60 -18.13
C VAL A 510 7.58 -25.73 -18.94
N ASN A 511 8.89 -25.90 -18.81
CA ASN A 511 9.84 -25.20 -19.70
C ASN A 511 9.76 -25.76 -21.15
N GLU A 512 10.35 -25.06 -22.12
CA GLU A 512 10.32 -25.44 -23.54
C GLU A 512 10.88 -26.85 -23.80
N ALA A 513 11.99 -27.21 -23.15
CA ALA A 513 12.67 -28.49 -23.34
C ALA A 513 11.79 -29.66 -22.86
N ASP A 514 11.22 -29.54 -21.66
CA ASP A 514 10.29 -30.50 -21.10
C ASP A 514 9.00 -30.57 -21.92
N ALA A 515 8.55 -29.44 -22.48
CA ALA A 515 7.37 -29.42 -23.33
C ALA A 515 7.53 -30.29 -24.57
N GLU A 516 8.69 -30.20 -25.24
CA GLU A 516 9.02 -31.02 -26.40
C GLU A 516 9.12 -32.51 -26.04
N VAL A 517 9.77 -32.84 -24.91
CA VAL A 517 9.90 -34.22 -24.43
C VAL A 517 8.52 -34.81 -24.12
N ILE A 518 7.69 -34.08 -23.37
CA ILE A 518 6.34 -34.52 -22.98
C ILE A 518 5.47 -34.74 -24.23
N MET A 519 5.44 -33.79 -25.16
CA MET A 519 4.67 -33.93 -26.40
C MET A 519 5.18 -35.09 -27.26
N LYS A 520 6.50 -35.29 -27.37
CA LYS A 520 7.08 -36.38 -28.18
C LYS A 520 6.78 -37.75 -27.60
N VAL A 521 6.87 -37.91 -26.28
CA VAL A 521 6.69 -39.20 -25.60
C VAL A 521 5.21 -39.55 -25.47
N LEU A 522 4.37 -38.63 -25.01
CA LEU A 522 2.97 -38.92 -24.75
C LEU A 522 2.12 -39.01 -26.03
N ASN A 523 2.56 -38.40 -27.14
CA ASN A 523 1.89 -38.56 -28.44
C ASN A 523 2.40 -39.75 -29.27
N LYS A 524 3.48 -40.42 -28.84
CA LYS A 524 4.15 -41.48 -29.62
C LYS A 524 3.26 -42.70 -29.91
N ASN A 525 2.21 -42.92 -29.12
CA ASN A 525 1.31 -44.06 -29.22
C ASN A 525 -0.07 -43.73 -29.84
N VAL A 526 -0.27 -42.50 -30.34
CA VAL A 526 -1.58 -42.01 -30.84
C VAL A 526 -1.97 -42.61 -32.22
N GLY A 527 -1.18 -43.56 -32.77
CA GLY A 527 -1.40 -44.17 -34.09
C GLY A 527 -1.30 -45.70 -34.18
N LYS A 528 -1.18 -46.45 -33.09
CA LYS A 528 -1.04 -47.94 -33.14
C LYS A 528 -2.31 -48.74 -32.87
N SER A 529 -3.45 -48.08 -32.71
CA SER A 529 -4.74 -48.74 -32.46
C SER A 529 -5.66 -48.64 -33.66
N GLY A 530 -5.41 -49.42 -34.71
CA GLY A 530 -6.40 -49.90 -35.70
C GLY A 530 -7.35 -48.91 -36.41
N ARG A 531 -7.19 -47.59 -36.28
CA ARG A 531 -8.02 -46.57 -36.95
C ARG A 531 -7.12 -45.55 -37.64
N SER A 532 -7.43 -45.34 -38.92
CA SER A 532 -6.78 -44.43 -39.89
C SER A 532 -5.95 -43.30 -39.24
N ALA A 533 -4.65 -43.30 -39.53
CA ALA A 533 -3.63 -42.38 -39.00
C ALA A 533 -3.80 -40.89 -39.41
N LYS A 534 -5.00 -40.48 -39.86
CA LYS A 534 -5.31 -39.11 -40.28
C LYS A 534 -6.28 -38.35 -39.37
N SER A 535 -6.74 -38.91 -38.23
CA SER A 535 -7.73 -38.21 -37.38
C SER A 535 -7.59 -38.35 -35.86
N SER A 536 -6.49 -38.89 -35.31
CA SER A 536 -6.33 -38.96 -33.85
C SER A 536 -5.74 -37.65 -33.30
N LYS A 537 -6.53 -36.94 -32.48
CA LYS A 537 -6.07 -35.72 -31.79
C LYS A 537 -4.93 -36.08 -30.83
N PRO A 538 -3.87 -35.26 -30.74
CA PRO A 538 -2.76 -35.52 -29.84
C PRO A 538 -3.24 -35.56 -28.38
N LEU A 539 -2.64 -36.46 -27.59
CA LEU A 539 -2.89 -36.55 -26.15
C LEU A 539 -2.39 -35.29 -25.44
N VAL A 540 -1.30 -34.69 -25.94
CA VAL A 540 -0.72 -33.45 -25.40
C VAL A 540 -0.38 -32.48 -26.52
N GLN A 541 -0.78 -31.23 -26.40
CA GLN A 541 -0.45 -30.18 -27.37
C GLN A 541 -0.24 -28.83 -26.67
N ARG A 542 0.42 -27.88 -27.32
CA ARG A 542 0.51 -26.50 -26.82
C ARG A 542 -0.90 -25.89 -26.72
N ALA A 543 -1.20 -25.25 -25.60
CA ALA A 543 -2.46 -24.53 -25.43
C ALA A 543 -2.47 -23.29 -26.34
N ARG A 544 -3.53 -23.11 -27.14
CA ARG A 544 -3.67 -21.91 -27.98
C ARG A 544 -3.92 -20.70 -27.07
N GLU A 545 -3.12 -19.65 -27.23
CA GLU A 545 -3.42 -18.35 -26.64
C GLU A 545 -4.76 -17.85 -27.19
N LYS A 546 -5.68 -17.47 -26.29
CA LYS A 546 -6.84 -16.67 -26.71
C LYS A 546 -6.29 -15.34 -27.20
N LYS A 547 -6.38 -15.08 -28.51
CA LYS A 547 -6.33 -13.70 -29.02
C LYS A 547 -7.48 -12.95 -28.35
N THR A 548 -7.16 -12.11 -27.38
CA THR A 548 -8.04 -11.04 -26.92
C THR A 548 -8.13 -10.04 -28.05
N ASN A 549 -9.22 -10.12 -28.83
CA ASN A 549 -9.75 -8.95 -29.54
C ASN A 549 -10.43 -8.03 -28.52
#